data_AF-A0A0Q8ZQX1-F1
#
_entry.id   AF-A0A0Q8ZQX1-F1
#
_cell.length_a   1.000
_cell.length_b   1.000
_cell.length_c   1.000
_cell.angle_alpha   90.00
_cell.angle_beta   90.00
_cell.angle_gamma   90.00
#
_symmetry.space_group_name_H-M   'P 1'
#
loop_
_entity.id
_entity.type
_entity.pdbx_description
1 polymer ?
#
loop_
_entity_poly.entity_id
_entity_poly.type
_entity_poly.pdbx_seq_one_letter_code
_entity_poly.pdbx_strand_id
1 'polypeptide(L)'
;MKFPFFIIISFFLFHTSFAQNGNYYAYANRIKQFSKPFRILHQDVNAEGNGSIEFTNEQNQILRFRFQNKKLLPGSCSIAFEIYYYKDNFLRRTESFDSNGNLIECRLKLNDEAATEYSIEKPALYLKKKKIIDDAEGNIELTDDSREKIIRVEFFDSHNNRKIKLQPTYISSKEYWQYDNRTSWP
;
A
#
# COMPACT_ATOMS: atom_id res chain seq x y z
N MET A 1 -64.66 29.75 -3.16
CA MET A 1 -63.77 29.87 -1.98
C MET A 1 -62.67 28.82 -2.09
N LYS A 2 -61.41 29.27 -2.17
CA LYS A 2 -60.16 28.70 -1.62
C LYS A 2 -59.83 27.21 -1.84
N PHE A 3 -58.77 26.94 -2.62
CA PHE A 3 -57.85 25.80 -2.49
C PHE A 3 -57.09 25.88 -1.14
N PRO A 4 -56.65 24.76 -0.51
CA PRO A 4 -55.41 24.04 -0.90
C PRO A 4 -55.52 22.49 -0.82
N PHE A 5 -54.90 21.72 -1.72
CA PHE A 5 -53.53 21.19 -1.64
C PHE A 5 -53.27 20.31 -0.40
N PHE A 6 -53.24 18.98 -0.55
CA PHE A 6 -52.34 18.12 0.24
C PHE A 6 -51.97 16.87 -0.56
N ILE A 7 -50.84 16.99 -1.23
CA ILE A 7 -50.02 15.89 -1.73
C ILE A 7 -49.37 15.25 -0.49
N ILE A 8 -49.68 13.99 -0.16
CA ILE A 8 -48.84 13.21 0.75
C ILE A 8 -48.06 12.22 -0.11
N ILE A 9 -46.90 12.68 -0.58
CA ILE A 9 -45.83 11.82 -1.07
C ILE A 9 -45.33 11.04 0.15
N SER A 10 -45.61 9.74 0.21
CA SER A 10 -44.86 8.83 1.08
C SER A 10 -43.45 8.71 0.52
N PHE A 11 -42.59 9.66 0.88
CA PHE A 11 -41.15 9.57 0.66
C PHE A 11 -40.62 8.40 1.49
N PHE A 12 -40.11 7.41 0.76
CA PHE A 12 -39.09 6.44 1.15
C PHE A 12 -38.37 6.74 2.47
N LEU A 13 -38.75 6.02 3.52
CA LEU A 13 -37.86 5.74 4.64
C LEU A 13 -36.96 4.55 4.27
N PHE A 14 -36.11 4.73 3.26
CA PHE A 14 -34.88 3.96 3.22
C PHE A 14 -33.97 4.57 4.28
N HIS A 15 -34.05 4.05 5.51
CA HIS A 15 -32.96 4.17 6.45
C HIS A 15 -31.78 3.38 5.89
N THR A 16 -30.99 4.02 5.03
CA THR A 16 -29.61 3.59 4.85
C THR A 16 -28.89 3.91 6.16
N SER A 17 -28.81 2.92 7.03
CA SER A 17 -27.83 2.88 8.11
C SER A 17 -26.45 2.85 7.46
N PHE A 18 -25.94 4.00 7.02
CA PHE A 18 -24.52 4.17 6.78
C PHE A 18 -23.85 4.09 8.14
N ALA A 19 -23.47 2.87 8.52
CA ALA A 19 -22.49 2.63 9.55
C ALA A 19 -21.29 3.55 9.33
N GLN A 20 -20.71 4.07 10.42
CA GLN A 20 -19.62 5.04 10.49
C GLN A 20 -18.57 4.85 9.38
N ASN A 21 -18.78 5.50 8.23
CA ASN A 21 -17.71 5.68 7.26
C ASN A 21 -16.77 6.72 7.88
N GLY A 22 -15.74 6.26 8.57
CA GLY A 22 -14.57 7.10 8.82
C GLY A 22 -14.19 7.75 7.49
N ASN A 23 -13.97 9.06 7.46
CA ASN A 23 -13.62 9.76 6.23
C ASN A 23 -12.18 9.41 5.84
N TYR A 24 -11.96 8.16 5.40
CA TYR A 24 -10.66 7.61 5.03
C TYR A 24 -10.06 8.34 3.83
N TYR A 25 -10.92 8.90 2.97
CA TYR A 25 -10.54 9.80 1.89
C TYR A 25 -9.76 11.02 2.41
N ALA A 26 -10.07 11.54 3.61
CA ALA A 26 -9.31 12.64 4.19
C ALA A 26 -7.85 12.27 4.48
N TYR A 27 -7.57 11.00 4.85
CA TYR A 27 -6.22 10.51 5.04
C TYR A 27 -5.50 10.31 3.69
N ALA A 28 -6.17 9.68 2.73
CA ALA A 28 -5.61 9.51 1.38
C ALA A 28 -5.26 10.84 0.71
N ASN A 29 -6.09 11.88 0.92
CA ASN A 29 -5.84 13.22 0.41
C ASN A 29 -4.62 13.94 1.01
N ARG A 30 -4.03 13.45 2.12
CA ARG A 30 -2.80 14.03 2.70
C ARG A 30 -1.57 13.69 1.87
N ILE A 31 -1.63 12.61 1.11
CA ILE A 31 -0.49 12.05 0.40
C ILE A 31 -0.42 12.65 -1.00
N LYS A 32 0.46 13.65 -1.19
CA LYS A 32 0.55 14.42 -2.45
C LYS A 32 0.96 13.56 -3.64
N GLN A 33 1.77 12.53 -3.40
CA GLN A 33 2.30 11.60 -4.39
C GLN A 33 1.23 10.60 -4.88
N PHE A 34 0.13 10.44 -4.14
CA PHE A 34 -0.94 9.54 -4.51
C PHE A 34 -1.97 10.25 -5.40
N SER A 35 -1.96 9.90 -6.69
CA SER A 35 -2.73 10.61 -7.71
C SER A 35 -4.24 10.43 -7.56
N LYS A 36 -4.99 11.48 -7.90
CA LYS A 36 -6.45 11.49 -8.03
C LYS A 36 -6.86 11.23 -9.50
N PRO A 37 -8.06 10.67 -9.76
CA PRO A 37 -9.03 10.15 -8.79
C PRO A 37 -8.58 8.83 -8.17
N PHE A 38 -9.05 8.54 -6.96
CA PHE A 38 -8.78 7.29 -6.26
C PHE A 38 -10.04 6.72 -5.61
N ARG A 39 -10.05 5.40 -5.42
CA ARG A 39 -11.15 4.64 -4.79
C ARG A 39 -10.60 3.64 -3.80
N ILE A 40 -11.44 3.20 -2.87
CA ILE A 40 -11.09 2.09 -1.97
C ILE A 40 -10.91 0.82 -2.82
N LEU A 41 -9.77 0.17 -2.63
CA LEU A 41 -9.46 -1.15 -3.16
C LEU A 41 -9.86 -2.24 -2.16
N HIS A 42 -9.52 -2.04 -0.89
CA HIS A 42 -9.79 -2.98 0.19
C HIS A 42 -10.02 -2.22 1.51
N GLN A 43 -10.97 -2.70 2.32
CA GLN A 43 -11.27 -2.14 3.64
C GLN A 43 -11.54 -3.29 4.62
N ASP A 44 -10.64 -3.46 5.57
CA ASP A 44 -10.72 -4.46 6.63
C ASP A 44 -10.57 -3.73 7.97
N VAL A 45 -11.51 -2.83 8.27
CA VAL A 45 -11.58 -2.10 9.54
C VAL A 45 -12.81 -2.57 10.29
N ASN A 46 -12.61 -3.12 11.48
CA ASN A 46 -13.68 -3.68 12.31
C ASN A 46 -14.51 -2.59 13.03
N ALA A 47 -15.53 -3.00 13.79
CA ALA A 47 -16.43 -2.07 14.50
C ALA A 47 -15.71 -1.21 15.55
N GLU A 48 -14.63 -1.72 16.15
CA GLU A 48 -13.78 -1.00 17.09
C GLU A 48 -12.86 0.02 16.39
N GLY A 49 -12.78 0.00 15.06
CA GLY A 49 -11.93 0.86 14.27
C GLY A 49 -10.48 0.37 14.20
N ASN A 50 -10.26 -0.93 14.30
CA ASN A 50 -8.98 -1.59 14.12
C ASN A 50 -8.90 -2.22 12.73
N GLY A 51 -7.76 -2.11 12.07
CA GLY A 51 -7.49 -2.83 10.82
C GLY A 51 -6.84 -1.97 9.76
N SER A 52 -7.06 -2.26 8.48
CA SER A 52 -6.33 -1.60 7.38
C SER A 52 -7.22 -1.21 6.20
N ILE A 53 -6.75 -0.21 5.45
CA ILE A 53 -7.42 0.30 4.26
C ILE A 53 -6.40 0.42 3.14
N GLU A 54 -6.81 0.03 1.94
CA GLU A 54 -6.08 0.21 0.70
C GLU A 54 -6.92 1.06 -0.27
N PHE A 55 -6.30 2.04 -0.90
CA PHE A 55 -6.84 2.82 -2.00
C PHE A 55 -6.06 2.51 -3.27
N THR A 56 -6.72 2.57 -4.42
CA THR A 56 -6.09 2.48 -5.74
C THR A 56 -6.54 3.61 -6.66
N ASN A 57 -5.76 3.88 -7.70
CA ASN A 57 -6.03 4.90 -8.71
C ASN A 57 -5.71 4.39 -10.13
N GLU A 58 -5.93 5.24 -11.12
CA GLU A 58 -5.74 4.92 -12.54
C GLU A 58 -4.28 4.63 -12.93
N GLN A 59 -3.33 5.03 -12.08
CA GLN A 59 -1.89 4.79 -12.28
C GLN A 59 -1.43 3.44 -11.70
N ASN A 60 -2.38 2.57 -11.28
CA ASN A 60 -2.09 1.31 -10.59
C ASN A 60 -1.20 1.49 -9.35
N GLN A 61 -1.37 2.60 -8.65
CA GLN A 61 -0.78 2.77 -7.33
C GLN A 61 -1.70 2.14 -6.28
N ILE A 62 -1.12 1.67 -5.18
CA ILE A 62 -1.85 1.28 -3.98
C ILE A 62 -1.34 2.12 -2.81
N LEU A 63 -2.20 2.94 -2.23
CA LEU A 63 -1.94 3.60 -0.95
C LEU A 63 -2.56 2.76 0.16
N ARG A 64 -1.78 2.42 1.18
CA ARG A 64 -2.28 1.67 2.33
C ARG A 64 -1.94 2.36 3.64
N PHE A 65 -2.76 2.11 4.67
CA PHE A 65 -2.56 2.58 6.04
C PHE A 65 -3.44 1.80 7.01
N ARG A 66 -3.16 1.92 8.31
CA ARG A 66 -3.80 1.15 9.38
C ARG A 66 -4.45 2.03 10.43
N PHE A 67 -5.42 1.46 11.12
CA PHE A 67 -6.09 2.07 12.26
C PHE A 67 -6.02 1.18 13.49
N GLN A 68 -5.95 1.83 14.64
CA GLN A 68 -6.21 1.23 15.95
C GLN A 68 -7.11 2.17 16.74
N ASN A 69 -8.21 1.64 17.27
CA ASN A 69 -9.20 2.40 18.05
C ASN A 69 -9.65 3.68 17.32
N LYS A 70 -9.96 3.56 16.02
CA LYS A 70 -10.40 4.66 15.13
C LYS A 70 -9.35 5.75 14.87
N LYS A 71 -8.09 5.54 15.24
CA LYS A 71 -6.97 6.46 14.99
C LYS A 71 -5.98 5.84 14.03
N LEU A 72 -5.37 6.67 13.19
CA LEU A 72 -4.26 6.26 12.32
C LEU A 72 -3.16 5.66 13.21
N LEU A 73 -2.71 4.44 12.88
CA LEU A 73 -1.68 3.72 13.60
C LEU A 73 -0.37 3.76 12.79
N PRO A 74 0.62 4.57 13.21
CA PRO A 74 1.97 4.46 12.68
C PRO A 74 2.58 3.10 13.06
N GLY A 75 3.20 2.44 12.10
CA GLY A 75 4.04 1.27 12.31
C GLY A 75 5.45 1.66 12.74
N SER A 76 6.39 0.76 12.48
CA SER A 76 7.81 1.02 12.78
C SER A 76 8.34 2.29 12.11
N CYS A 77 9.31 2.95 12.75
CA CYS A 77 9.86 4.25 12.32
C CYS A 77 8.82 5.37 12.12
N SER A 78 7.65 5.28 12.75
CA SER A 78 6.54 6.23 12.53
C SER A 78 5.99 6.24 11.10
N ILE A 79 6.19 5.17 10.32
CA ILE A 79 5.57 5.01 9.00
C ILE A 79 4.07 4.86 9.19
N ALA A 80 3.30 5.84 8.74
CA ALA A 80 1.85 5.82 8.82
C ALA A 80 1.19 5.43 7.49
N PHE A 81 1.86 5.68 6.37
CA PHE A 81 1.38 5.34 5.03
C PHE A 81 2.49 4.73 4.18
N GLU A 82 2.10 3.89 3.24
CA GLU A 82 2.97 3.41 2.18
C GLU A 82 2.25 3.46 0.84
N ILE A 83 2.96 3.90 -0.21
CA ILE A 83 2.50 3.78 -1.59
C ILE A 83 3.29 2.67 -2.27
N TYR A 84 2.58 1.81 -2.98
CA TYR A 84 3.11 0.76 -3.83
C TYR A 84 2.80 1.11 -5.28
N TYR A 85 3.82 1.20 -6.11
CA TYR A 85 3.71 1.56 -7.52
C TYR A 85 3.87 0.32 -8.37
N TYR A 86 2.84 -0.05 -9.13
CA TYR A 86 2.88 -1.21 -10.00
C TYR A 86 3.02 -0.81 -11.47
N LYS A 87 3.82 -1.58 -12.21
CA LYS A 87 3.95 -1.47 -13.66
C LYS A 87 3.99 -2.87 -14.26
N ASP A 88 3.22 -3.09 -15.32
CA ASP A 88 3.14 -4.39 -15.99
C ASP A 88 2.83 -5.56 -15.03
N ASN A 89 1.99 -5.30 -14.01
CA ASN A 89 1.63 -6.21 -12.92
C ASN A 89 2.77 -6.60 -11.95
N PHE A 90 3.87 -5.87 -11.94
CA PHE A 90 4.96 -6.05 -10.98
C PHE A 90 5.13 -4.81 -10.11
N LEU A 91 5.37 -5.00 -8.80
CA LEU A 91 5.79 -3.92 -7.92
C LEU A 91 7.10 -3.31 -8.43
N ARG A 92 7.05 -2.02 -8.77
CA ARG A 92 8.20 -1.25 -9.27
C ARG A 92 8.83 -0.39 -8.20
N ARG A 93 8.03 0.15 -7.27
CA ARG A 93 8.52 1.07 -6.23
C ARG A 93 7.65 1.02 -4.99
N THR A 94 8.25 1.22 -3.82
CA THR A 94 7.55 1.50 -2.56
C THR A 94 8.05 2.81 -1.98
N GLU A 95 7.16 3.56 -1.32
CA GLU A 95 7.48 4.81 -0.62
C GLU A 95 6.81 4.83 0.75
N SER A 96 7.48 5.40 1.74
CA SER A 96 6.99 5.45 3.13
C SER A 96 6.80 6.87 3.63
N PHE A 97 5.67 7.13 4.30
CA PHE A 97 5.28 8.47 4.73
C PHE A 97 4.90 8.52 6.22
N ASP A 98 5.15 9.67 6.86
CA ASP A 98 4.68 9.97 8.21
C ASP A 98 3.17 10.26 8.25
N SER A 99 2.63 10.49 9.45
CA SER A 99 1.21 10.81 9.67
C SER A 99 0.74 12.13 9.04
N ASN A 100 1.68 12.99 8.63
CA ASN A 100 1.44 14.26 7.96
C ASN A 100 1.49 14.13 6.42
N GLY A 101 1.89 12.97 5.90
CA GLY A 101 2.05 12.72 4.47
C GLY A 101 3.40 13.18 3.89
N ASN A 102 4.41 13.38 4.73
CA ASN A 102 5.78 13.64 4.29
C ASN A 102 6.52 12.33 4.07
N LEU A 103 7.34 12.27 3.04
CA LEU A 103 8.22 11.13 2.75
C LEU A 103 9.26 11.00 3.89
N ILE A 104 9.43 9.81 4.46
CA ILE A 104 10.32 9.57 5.61
C ILE A 104 11.27 8.39 5.40
N GLU A 105 12.47 8.53 5.95
CA GLU A 105 13.48 7.48 6.02
C GLU A 105 13.25 6.59 7.25
N CYS A 106 13.35 5.26 7.08
CA CYS A 106 13.20 4.32 8.19
C CYS A 106 14.41 3.41 8.34
N ARG A 107 15.06 3.48 9.52
CA ARG A 107 16.24 2.66 9.84
C ARG A 107 15.99 1.16 10.01
N LEU A 108 14.73 0.77 10.15
CA LEU A 108 14.36 -0.64 10.22
C LEU A 108 14.20 -1.28 8.84
N LYS A 109 14.19 -0.47 7.76
CA LYS A 109 14.33 -0.97 6.40
C LYS A 109 15.82 -1.14 6.05
N LEU A 110 16.10 -1.85 4.97
CA LEU A 110 17.44 -2.39 4.67
C LEU A 110 18.56 -1.33 4.66
N ASN A 111 18.26 -0.04 4.38
CA ASN A 111 19.26 1.03 4.15
C ASN A 111 18.79 2.45 4.53
N ASP A 112 18.03 2.58 5.62
CA ASP A 112 17.47 3.86 6.07
C ASP A 112 16.69 4.57 4.95
N GLU A 113 16.04 3.84 4.04
CA GLU A 113 15.47 4.40 2.83
C GLU A 113 14.08 5.00 3.06
N ALA A 114 13.74 5.99 2.23
CA ALA A 114 12.37 6.49 2.12
C ALA A 114 11.62 5.87 0.94
N ALA A 115 12.36 5.43 -0.08
CA ALA A 115 11.81 4.66 -1.18
C ALA A 115 12.73 3.53 -1.63
N THR A 116 12.12 2.45 -2.13
CA THR A 116 12.81 1.32 -2.74
C THR A 116 12.27 1.10 -4.14
N GLU A 117 13.13 1.06 -5.15
CA GLU A 117 12.78 0.62 -6.50
C GLU A 117 13.25 -0.81 -6.75
N TYR A 118 12.42 -1.57 -7.46
CA TYR A 118 12.63 -2.98 -7.74
C TYR A 118 12.74 -3.21 -9.24
N SER A 119 13.80 -3.90 -9.67
CA SER A 119 14.02 -4.30 -11.05
C SER A 119 14.11 -5.82 -11.13
N ILE A 120 13.17 -6.47 -11.82
CA ILE A 120 13.23 -7.91 -12.07
C ILE A 120 14.12 -8.15 -13.30
N GLU A 121 15.38 -8.50 -13.07
CA GLU A 121 16.37 -8.71 -14.13
C GLU A 121 16.21 -10.05 -14.85
N LYS A 122 15.59 -11.04 -14.18
CA LYS A 122 15.31 -12.37 -14.76
C LYS A 122 13.81 -12.73 -14.67
N PRO A 123 12.93 -12.09 -15.46
CA PRO A 123 11.48 -12.23 -15.32
C PRO A 123 10.97 -13.67 -15.43
N ALA A 124 11.46 -14.44 -16.40
CA ALA A 124 11.04 -15.83 -16.59
C ALA A 124 11.39 -16.74 -15.39
N LEU A 125 12.54 -16.47 -14.74
CA LEU A 125 12.95 -17.22 -13.55
C LEU A 125 12.13 -16.79 -12.34
N TYR A 126 11.91 -15.49 -12.17
CA TYR A 126 11.03 -14.98 -11.12
C TYR A 126 9.62 -15.58 -11.24
N LEU A 127 9.01 -15.58 -12.42
CA LEU A 127 7.65 -16.11 -12.61
C LEU A 127 7.52 -17.59 -12.23
N LYS A 128 8.54 -18.41 -12.53
CA LYS A 128 8.57 -19.82 -12.11
C LYS A 128 8.59 -19.95 -10.59
N LYS A 129 9.39 -19.13 -9.91
CA LYS A 129 9.49 -19.13 -8.44
C LYS A 129 8.24 -18.55 -7.79
N LYS A 130 7.71 -17.45 -8.33
CA LYS A 130 6.45 -16.82 -7.91
C LYS A 130 5.33 -17.83 -7.90
N LYS A 131 5.18 -18.64 -8.95
CA LYS A 131 4.16 -19.70 -9.00
C LYS A 131 4.26 -20.67 -7.81
N ILE A 132 5.47 -21.13 -7.48
CA ILE A 132 5.68 -22.04 -6.34
C ILE A 132 5.31 -21.35 -5.02
N ILE A 133 5.61 -20.05 -4.87
CA ILE A 133 5.27 -19.27 -3.68
C ILE A 133 3.75 -19.06 -3.58
N ASP A 134 3.11 -18.70 -4.69
CA ASP A 134 1.66 -18.48 -4.79
C ASP A 134 0.89 -19.78 -4.48
N ASP A 135 1.31 -20.91 -5.03
CA ASP A 135 0.70 -22.23 -4.81
C ASP A 135 0.76 -22.65 -3.32
N ALA A 136 1.72 -22.10 -2.56
CA ALA A 136 1.87 -22.29 -1.12
C ALA A 136 1.29 -21.13 -0.28
N GLU A 137 0.63 -20.15 -0.90
CA GLU A 137 0.11 -18.93 -0.26
C GLU A 137 1.19 -18.17 0.57
N GLY A 138 2.46 -18.27 0.15
CA GLY A 138 3.59 -17.71 0.89
C GLY A 138 4.07 -18.55 2.09
N ASN A 139 3.35 -19.61 2.47
CA ASN A 139 3.65 -20.49 3.60
C ASN A 139 4.70 -21.56 3.27
N ILE A 140 5.76 -21.16 2.56
CA ILE A 140 6.89 -22.02 2.17
C ILE A 140 8.20 -21.41 2.64
N GLU A 141 9.09 -22.22 3.22
CA GLU A 141 10.48 -21.82 3.43
C GLU A 141 11.26 -21.99 2.13
N LEU A 142 11.67 -20.87 1.53
CA LEU A 142 12.57 -20.87 0.39
C LEU A 142 13.97 -20.50 0.85
N THR A 143 14.96 -21.20 0.30
CA THR A 143 16.36 -20.78 0.39
C THR A 143 16.49 -19.39 -0.23
N ASP A 144 17.27 -18.52 0.42
CA ASP A 144 17.61 -17.21 -0.12
C ASP A 144 18.32 -17.34 -1.48
N ASP A 145 17.65 -16.87 -2.53
CA ASP A 145 18.11 -16.88 -3.91
C ASP A 145 18.60 -15.50 -4.39
N SER A 146 18.85 -14.56 -3.49
CA SER A 146 19.42 -13.23 -3.81
C SER A 146 20.68 -13.32 -4.67
N ARG A 147 21.50 -14.36 -4.46
CA ARG A 147 22.72 -14.63 -5.25
C ARG A 147 22.45 -14.99 -6.70
N GLU A 148 21.25 -15.45 -7.04
CA GLU A 148 20.83 -15.68 -8.43
C GLU A 148 20.61 -14.37 -9.19
N LYS A 149 20.63 -13.21 -8.50
CA LYS A 149 20.49 -11.87 -9.10
C LYS A 149 19.23 -11.75 -9.95
N ILE A 150 18.10 -12.15 -9.38
CA ILE A 150 16.80 -12.11 -10.05
C ILE A 150 16.16 -10.73 -9.88
N ILE A 151 16.24 -10.17 -8.67
CA ILE A 151 15.58 -8.92 -8.30
C ILE A 151 16.59 -7.97 -7.69
N ARG A 152 16.87 -6.89 -8.42
CA ARG A 152 17.74 -5.80 -7.97
C ARG A 152 16.90 -4.75 -7.27
N VAL A 153 17.45 -4.19 -6.19
CA VAL A 153 16.84 -3.07 -5.47
C VAL A 153 17.73 -1.84 -5.47
N GLU A 154 17.09 -0.69 -5.52
CA GLU A 154 17.72 0.63 -5.43
C GLU A 154 17.02 1.45 -4.36
N PHE A 155 17.79 2.12 -3.52
CA PHE A 155 17.29 2.84 -2.35
C PHE A 155 17.39 4.35 -2.57
N PHE A 156 16.41 5.09 -2.08
CA PHE A 156 16.34 6.54 -2.21
C PHE A 156 16.11 7.18 -0.84
N ASP A 157 16.69 8.38 -0.67
CA ASP A 157 16.50 9.21 0.52
C ASP A 157 15.14 9.95 0.46
N SER A 158 14.84 10.69 1.52
CA SER A 158 13.63 11.53 1.64
C SER A 158 13.54 12.70 0.64
N HIS A 159 14.63 12.99 -0.08
CA HIS A 159 14.69 13.97 -1.16
C HIS A 159 14.64 13.30 -2.54
N ASN A 160 14.38 11.99 -2.59
CA ASN A 160 14.38 11.16 -3.79
C ASN A 160 15.75 11.07 -4.49
N ASN A 161 16.85 11.32 -3.77
CA ASN A 161 18.18 11.03 -4.30
C ASN A 161 18.51 9.56 -4.09
N ARG A 162 19.07 8.94 -5.12
CA ARG A 162 19.54 7.56 -5.06
C ARG A 162 20.69 7.45 -4.04
N LYS A 163 20.56 6.55 -3.07
CA LYS A 163 21.64 6.20 -2.14
C LYS A 163 22.68 5.37 -2.88
N ILE A 164 23.82 5.98 -3.18
CA ILE A 164 24.90 5.34 -3.95
C ILE A 164 25.50 4.20 -3.13
N LYS A 165 25.54 3.01 -3.73
CA LYS A 165 26.22 1.83 -3.17
C LYS A 165 27.35 1.37 -4.07
N LEU A 166 28.40 0.82 -3.45
CA LEU A 166 29.57 0.26 -4.15
C LEU A 166 29.21 -0.95 -5.01
N GLN A 167 28.18 -1.70 -4.63
CA GLN A 167 27.71 -2.88 -5.35
C GLN A 167 26.18 -2.86 -5.45
N PRO A 168 25.60 -3.39 -6.55
CA PRO A 168 24.16 -3.57 -6.65
C PRO A 168 23.64 -4.46 -5.51
N THR A 169 22.50 -4.10 -4.94
CA THR A 169 21.83 -4.91 -3.92
C THR A 169 20.75 -5.77 -4.58
N TYR A 170 20.68 -7.04 -4.19
CA TYR A 170 19.68 -7.99 -4.66
C TYR A 170 18.93 -8.56 -3.47
N ILE A 171 17.64 -8.82 -3.64
CA ILE A 171 16.78 -9.47 -2.65
C ILE A 171 16.30 -10.82 -3.17
N SER A 172 15.83 -11.67 -2.26
CA SER A 172 15.27 -12.96 -2.63
C SER A 172 13.92 -12.82 -3.34
N SER A 173 13.56 -13.81 -4.14
CA SER A 173 12.24 -13.90 -4.79
C SER A 173 11.10 -13.94 -3.76
N LYS A 174 11.34 -14.59 -2.60
CA LYS A 174 10.37 -14.64 -1.49
C LYS A 174 10.18 -13.26 -0.87
N GLU A 175 11.27 -12.56 -0.59
CA GLU A 175 11.22 -11.22 -0.01
C GLU A 175 10.51 -10.24 -0.94
N TYR A 176 10.83 -10.24 -2.23
CA TYR A 176 10.10 -9.42 -3.20
C TYR A 176 8.61 -9.76 -3.27
N TRP A 177 8.26 -11.05 -3.26
CA TRP A 177 6.86 -11.49 -3.24
C TRP A 177 6.12 -10.96 -2.01
N GLN A 178 6.77 -10.85 -0.85
CA GLN A 178 6.17 -10.27 0.34
C GLN A 178 5.90 -8.77 0.19
N TYR A 179 6.82 -8.03 -0.43
CA TYR A 179 6.58 -6.62 -0.78
C TYR A 179 5.46 -6.48 -1.81
N ASP A 180 5.46 -7.31 -2.86
CA ASP A 180 4.50 -7.29 -3.96
C ASP A 180 3.07 -7.57 -3.48
N ASN A 181 2.90 -8.54 -2.58
CA ASN A 181 1.63 -8.86 -1.93
C ASN A 181 1.35 -8.03 -0.67
N ARG A 182 2.22 -7.08 -0.34
CA ARG A 182 2.07 -6.18 0.82
C ARG A 182 1.92 -6.94 2.14
N THR A 183 2.59 -8.07 2.29
CA THR A 183 2.60 -8.85 3.55
C THR A 183 3.72 -8.40 4.49
N SER A 184 4.72 -7.66 3.99
CA SER A 184 5.90 -7.20 4.73
C SER A 184 5.76 -5.82 5.40
N TRP A 185 4.56 -5.40 5.77
CA TRP A 185 4.35 -4.07 6.36
C TRP A 185 4.99 -3.94 7.76
N PRO A 186 5.78 -2.90 8.02
CA PRO A 186 6.57 -2.74 9.26
C PRO A 186 5.81 -2.19 10.48
#